data_AF-A0A564Q260-F1
#
_entry.id   AF-A0A564Q260-F1
#
_cell.length_a   1.000
_cell.length_b   1.000
_cell.length_c   1.000
_cell.angle_alpha   90.00
_cell.angle_beta   90.00
_cell.angle_gamma   90.00
#
_symmetry.space_group_name_H-M   'P 1'
#
loop_
_entity.id
_entity.type
_entity.pdbx_description
1 polymer ?
#
loop_
_entity_poly.entity_id
_entity_poly.type
_entity_poly.pdbx_seq_one_letter_code
_entity_poly.pdbx_strand_id
1 'polypeptide(L)'
;MRFEVLRRDGTARLGEFEIGGETIRTPCLIGRDELERMKIEPHSFIPRLNEDIIEELNPPQGDEEYDARVIYYPILPTKNAFLYILASANQYLGDYRTLSKALMKIGDNIPPDSALFLPAIASPENVSIFLFYGVDLFDDIYGKISALRGVYLTTEGGFRLEDLREFPCNCPECLGRSPEEMKRFSKRERIDFLKSHNRYALEAEIKKVRILIAKENIREYVEKQCRSSPWLTALLRIVRDDFAEKRSPLFRKTYLYANTFESLGRIEVKNFNRRVMERYEKPDLDTLLILPCSARKPYSLSLSHKKILDVLSKYRRYIHEVILTSPLGIVPRELEIVYPASHYDIPVTGRWVEEEKDWAKNCLKRYLKKNLYESVIAHVDGVYKEICKEVEGDIGLEFIYTCEDGVTGKRSLENLGEVISGVKKDKAMTSKERKLFSIRSMASYQFGGKIAEDLLSGDVKVRGRYPKMTAFDGKNQILKVNRPYGSLDLTIDGALKIKRNSDDYSVEIDDFVPTGDVFAVGVLDADEGIRPNDIVIFEGKRSFGIGRAKMAGWEMIRAKRGSAIRVESVKVK
;
A
#
# COMPACT_ATOMS: atom_id res chain seq x y z
N MET A 1 10.25 26.65 12.12
CA MET A 1 9.95 25.23 12.42
C MET A 1 10.49 24.34 11.31
N ARG A 2 10.51 23.01 11.48
CA ARG A 2 10.87 22.09 10.39
C ARG A 2 10.17 20.76 10.55
N PHE A 3 9.65 20.19 9.46
CA PHE A 3 9.13 18.83 9.45
C PHE A 3 9.90 17.98 8.44
N GLU A 4 10.39 16.82 8.86
CA GLU A 4 11.07 15.87 7.99
C GLU A 4 10.39 14.50 8.06
N VAL A 5 9.96 13.99 6.91
CA VAL A 5 9.40 12.65 6.80
C VAL A 5 10.54 11.63 6.70
N LEU A 6 10.63 10.75 7.69
CA LEU A 6 11.65 9.70 7.78
C LEU A 6 11.22 8.41 7.10
N ARG A 7 9.93 8.07 7.19
CA ARG A 7 9.36 6.84 6.63
C ARG A 7 7.87 6.98 6.37
N ARG A 8 7.35 6.13 5.47
CA ARG A 8 5.94 6.07 5.11
C ARG A 8 5.41 4.65 5.08
N ASP A 9 4.10 4.56 5.28
CA ASP A 9 3.28 3.39 4.96
C ASP A 9 2.00 3.88 4.27
N GLY A 10 2.06 3.95 2.94
CA GLY A 10 1.08 4.69 2.16
C GLY A 10 1.09 6.17 2.50
N THR A 11 -0.06 6.67 2.90
CA THR A 11 -0.32 8.05 3.36
C THR A 11 0.19 8.30 4.79
N ALA A 12 0.31 7.28 5.62
CA ALA A 12 0.74 7.43 7.01
C ALA A 12 2.25 7.69 7.07
N ARG A 13 2.66 8.62 7.95
CA ARG A 13 4.04 9.12 8.00
C ARG A 13 4.66 8.93 9.38
N LEU A 14 5.94 8.63 9.39
CA LEU A 14 6.84 8.85 10.52
C LEU A 14 7.73 10.01 10.17
N GLY A 15 7.82 10.99 11.06
CA GLY A 15 8.66 12.14 10.85
C GLY A 15 9.22 12.71 12.14
N GLU A 16 10.10 13.68 11.98
CA GLU A 16 10.65 14.51 13.04
C GLU A 16 10.17 15.95 12.82
N PHE A 17 9.62 16.54 13.87
CA PHE A 17 9.11 17.90 13.86
C PHE A 17 9.90 18.75 14.86
N GLU A 18 10.55 19.79 14.35
CA GLU A 18 11.42 20.69 15.11
C GLU A 18 10.65 21.95 15.51
N ILE A 19 10.53 22.18 16.81
CA ILE A 19 9.79 23.29 17.41
C ILE A 19 10.64 23.89 18.53
N GLY A 20 11.02 25.17 18.40
CA GLY A 20 11.75 25.87 19.45
C GLY A 20 13.09 25.24 19.84
N GLY A 21 13.77 24.58 18.91
CA GLY A 21 15.06 23.88 19.15
C GLY A 21 14.93 22.46 19.70
N GLU A 22 13.72 21.95 19.91
CA GLU A 22 13.47 20.56 20.28
C GLU A 22 12.86 19.77 19.12
N THR A 23 13.24 18.49 19.02
CA THR A 23 12.73 17.58 18.00
C THR A 23 11.76 16.57 18.61
N ILE A 24 10.52 16.56 18.11
CA ILE A 24 9.51 15.58 18.49
C ILE A 24 9.27 14.56 17.37
N ARG A 25 9.06 13.30 17.75
CA ARG A 25 8.75 12.21 16.80
C ARG A 25 7.26 12.12 16.54
N THR A 26 6.88 12.17 15.27
CA THR A 26 5.50 12.04 14.80
C THR A 26 5.19 10.60 14.35
N PRO A 27 3.92 10.16 14.45
CA PRO A 27 2.81 10.91 15.00
C PRO A 27 2.83 11.04 16.52
N CYS A 28 2.35 12.14 17.09
CA CYS A 28 2.32 12.38 18.53
C CYS A 28 1.18 13.30 18.98
N LEU A 29 1.02 13.40 20.31
CA LEU A 29 0.20 14.44 20.94
C LEU A 29 1.05 15.70 21.12
N ILE A 30 0.43 16.86 20.89
CA ILE A 30 0.93 18.18 21.26
C ILE A 30 -0.04 18.82 22.26
N GLY A 31 0.50 19.61 23.18
CA GLY A 31 -0.23 20.30 24.23
C GLY A 31 -0.12 21.81 24.12
N ARG A 32 -0.46 22.49 25.22
CA ARG A 32 -0.40 23.96 25.32
C ARG A 32 1.04 24.46 25.13
N ASP A 33 2.00 23.83 25.79
CA ASP A 33 3.39 24.26 25.76
C ASP A 33 3.97 24.23 24.34
N GLU A 34 3.71 23.15 23.59
CA GLU A 34 4.13 23.07 22.19
C GLU A 34 3.43 24.13 21.31
N LEU A 35 2.12 24.34 21.49
CA LEU A 35 1.37 25.37 20.75
C LEU A 35 1.86 26.80 21.08
N GLU A 36 2.18 27.08 22.33
CA GLU A 36 2.73 28.38 22.77
C GLU A 36 4.11 28.62 22.16
N ARG A 37 4.99 27.61 22.13
CA ARG A 37 6.28 27.70 21.42
C ARG A 37 6.10 27.93 19.92
N MET A 38 4.99 27.46 19.35
CA MET A 38 4.62 27.73 17.96
C MET A 38 3.98 29.11 17.75
N LYS A 39 3.73 29.88 18.81
CA LYS A 39 2.94 31.13 18.78
C LYS A 39 1.54 30.91 18.20
N ILE A 40 0.97 29.73 18.44
CA ILE A 40 -0.38 29.37 18.00
C ILE A 40 -1.29 29.44 19.21
N GLU A 41 -2.16 30.44 19.19
CA GLU A 41 -3.19 30.59 20.20
C GLU A 41 -4.16 29.40 20.14
N PRO A 42 -4.32 28.59 21.21
CA PRO A 42 -5.12 27.37 21.16
C PRO A 42 -6.59 27.59 20.80
N HIS A 43 -7.13 28.79 21.05
CA HIS A 43 -8.52 29.14 20.75
C HIS A 43 -8.74 29.50 19.27
N SER A 44 -7.68 29.79 18.52
CA SER A 44 -7.76 30.32 17.15
C SER A 44 -8.22 29.32 16.09
N PHE A 45 -8.31 28.03 16.42
CA PHE A 45 -8.73 26.97 15.49
C PHE A 45 -9.92 26.15 16.00
N ILE A 46 -10.55 26.58 17.11
CA ILE A 46 -11.68 25.90 17.76
C ILE A 46 -13.07 26.41 17.32
N PRO A 47 -13.32 27.70 17.00
CA PRO A 47 -14.68 28.19 16.80
C PRO A 47 -15.28 27.71 15.48
N ARG A 48 -16.58 27.42 15.51
CA ARG A 48 -17.39 27.22 14.30
C ARG A 48 -17.48 28.54 13.55
N LEU A 49 -17.00 28.54 12.32
CA LEU A 49 -17.17 29.64 11.38
C LEU A 49 -18.18 29.18 10.31
N ASN A 50 -19.05 30.09 9.85
CA ASN A 50 -19.88 29.86 8.67
C ASN A 50 -19.02 30.06 7.40
N GLU A 51 -19.54 29.61 6.25
CA GLU A 51 -18.84 29.72 4.97
C GLU A 51 -18.52 31.18 4.62
N ASP A 52 -19.43 32.13 4.89
CA ASP A 52 -19.22 33.55 4.61
C ASP A 52 -18.02 34.14 5.39
N ILE A 53 -17.87 33.82 6.69
CA ILE A 53 -16.72 34.26 7.48
C ILE A 53 -15.44 33.55 7.04
N ILE A 54 -15.52 32.28 6.66
CA ILE A 54 -14.38 31.52 6.14
C ILE A 54 -13.87 32.17 4.84
N GLU A 55 -14.78 32.57 3.94
CA GLU A 55 -14.46 33.29 2.71
C GLU A 55 -13.91 34.70 2.96
N GLU A 56 -14.45 35.45 3.93
CA GLU A 56 -13.91 36.77 4.31
C GLU A 56 -12.52 36.70 4.94
N LEU A 57 -12.19 35.60 5.64
CA LEU A 57 -10.86 35.31 6.18
C LEU A 57 -9.83 34.96 5.09
N ASN A 58 -10.18 35.12 3.81
CA ASN A 58 -9.37 34.79 2.64
C ASN A 58 -7.89 35.10 2.88
N PRO A 59 -7.02 34.09 2.97
CA PRO A 59 -5.63 34.36 3.26
C PRO A 59 -5.00 35.16 2.11
N PRO A 60 -4.16 36.18 2.39
CA PRO A 60 -3.50 36.96 1.35
C PRO A 60 -2.68 36.05 0.41
N GLN A 61 -2.60 36.41 -0.87
CA GLN A 61 -1.84 35.72 -1.92
C GLN A 61 -0.34 36.11 -1.89
N GLY A 62 0.59 35.21 -2.28
CA GLY A 62 2.05 35.46 -2.33
C GLY A 62 2.93 34.25 -1.93
N ASP A 63 4.25 34.35 -2.11
CA ASP A 63 5.21 33.21 -1.99
C ASP A 63 5.91 33.06 -0.62
N GLU A 64 5.51 33.82 0.40
CA GLU A 64 6.12 33.74 1.73
C GLU A 64 5.91 32.38 2.42
N GLU A 65 6.92 31.89 3.13
CA GLU A 65 6.89 30.64 3.92
C GLU A 65 6.54 30.94 5.39
N TYR A 66 5.55 30.24 5.94
CA TYR A 66 5.04 30.46 7.30
C TYR A 66 5.43 29.32 8.25
N ASP A 67 5.54 29.62 9.55
CA ASP A 67 5.76 28.59 10.57
C ASP A 67 4.56 27.61 10.66
N ALA A 68 3.36 28.15 10.79
CA ALA A 68 2.12 27.38 10.84
C ALA A 68 0.97 28.10 10.13
N ARG A 69 -0.01 27.33 9.61
CA ARG A 69 -1.24 27.85 9.00
C ARG A 69 -2.47 27.10 9.49
N VAL A 70 -3.47 27.87 9.87
CA VAL A 70 -4.82 27.37 10.17
C VAL A 70 -5.62 27.29 8.87
N ILE A 71 -6.18 26.12 8.57
CA ILE A 71 -6.97 25.82 7.38
C ILE A 71 -8.43 25.67 7.78
N TYR A 72 -9.32 26.27 7.00
CA TYR A 72 -10.77 26.07 7.07
C TYR A 72 -11.26 25.45 5.76
N TYR A 73 -11.75 24.20 5.81
CA TYR A 73 -12.31 23.56 4.62
C TYR A 73 -13.67 24.19 4.22
N PRO A 74 -13.96 24.48 2.92
CA PRO A 74 -13.26 24.03 1.71
C PRO A 74 -12.10 24.89 1.22
N ILE A 75 -11.77 25.98 1.91
CA ILE A 75 -10.66 26.88 1.54
C ILE A 75 -9.32 26.19 1.83
N LEU A 76 -8.50 26.06 0.80
CA LEU A 76 -7.19 25.42 0.89
C LEU A 76 -6.08 26.47 0.85
N PRO A 77 -4.97 26.22 1.56
CA PRO A 77 -3.86 27.16 1.59
C PRO A 77 -3.16 27.21 0.22
N THR A 78 -2.85 28.43 -0.22
CA THR A 78 -2.01 28.69 -1.41
C THR A 78 -0.53 28.88 -1.08
N LYS A 79 -0.19 29.10 0.19
CA LYS A 79 1.17 29.43 0.66
C LYS A 79 1.76 28.32 1.52
N ASN A 80 3.07 28.14 1.40
CA ASN A 80 3.86 27.11 2.08
C ASN A 80 3.97 27.34 3.59
N ALA A 81 3.92 26.25 4.36
CA ALA A 81 4.15 26.27 5.80
C ALA A 81 4.68 24.93 6.30
N PHE A 82 5.34 24.92 7.46
CA PHE A 82 5.83 23.68 8.09
C PHE A 82 4.71 22.91 8.80
N LEU A 83 3.69 23.61 9.28
CA LEU A 83 2.53 23.03 9.97
C LEU A 83 1.23 23.55 9.38
N TYR A 84 0.32 22.63 9.07
CA TYR A 84 -1.05 22.93 8.70
C TYR A 84 -2.00 22.38 9.77
N ILE A 85 -2.98 23.19 10.16
CA ILE A 85 -3.96 22.86 11.20
C ILE A 85 -5.33 22.86 10.57
N LEU A 86 -6.03 21.72 10.54
CA LEU A 86 -7.44 21.73 10.11
C LEU A 86 -8.29 22.25 11.27
N ALA A 87 -8.70 23.51 11.21
CA ALA A 87 -9.56 24.12 12.21
C ALA A 87 -10.92 23.42 12.30
N SER A 88 -11.54 23.50 13.47
CA SER A 88 -12.87 22.98 13.73
C SER A 88 -13.03 21.49 13.39
N ALA A 89 -11.95 20.71 13.42
CA ALA A 89 -11.97 19.31 13.00
C ALA A 89 -13.00 18.46 13.75
N ASN A 90 -13.20 18.75 15.04
CA ASN A 90 -14.20 18.08 15.88
C ASN A 90 -15.66 18.22 15.36
N GLN A 91 -15.96 19.22 14.54
CA GLN A 91 -17.30 19.42 13.97
C GLN A 91 -17.63 18.39 12.88
N TYR A 92 -16.62 17.76 12.29
CA TYR A 92 -16.83 16.69 11.32
C TYR A 92 -17.07 15.32 11.97
N LEU A 93 -17.16 15.23 13.30
CA LEU A 93 -17.59 14.01 13.97
C LEU A 93 -18.97 13.58 13.47
N GLY A 94 -19.07 12.35 12.97
CA GLY A 94 -20.29 11.84 12.33
C GLY A 94 -20.40 12.16 10.83
N ASP A 95 -19.78 13.23 10.34
CA ASP A 95 -19.72 13.57 8.92
C ASP A 95 -18.44 13.02 8.25
N TYR A 96 -18.46 11.70 8.00
CA TYR A 96 -17.34 11.01 7.36
C TYR A 96 -17.06 11.52 5.94
N ARG A 97 -18.08 12.02 5.21
CA ARG A 97 -17.92 12.45 3.81
C ARG A 97 -17.12 13.73 3.73
N THR A 98 -17.52 14.75 4.51
CA THR A 98 -16.83 16.04 4.51
C THR A 98 -15.43 15.89 5.09
N LEU A 99 -15.26 15.14 6.19
CA LEU A 99 -13.93 14.91 6.78
C LEU A 99 -12.97 14.24 5.81
N SER A 100 -13.39 13.12 5.19
CA SER A 100 -12.55 12.39 4.23
C SER A 100 -12.18 13.27 3.04
N LYS A 101 -13.17 14.00 2.48
CA LYS A 101 -12.95 14.93 1.36
C LYS A 101 -11.99 16.06 1.76
N ALA A 102 -12.08 16.58 2.98
CA ALA A 102 -11.18 17.60 3.50
C ALA A 102 -9.75 17.07 3.63
N LEU A 103 -9.56 15.93 4.32
CA LEU A 103 -8.24 15.34 4.54
C LEU A 103 -7.55 14.97 3.23
N MET A 104 -8.26 14.37 2.28
CA MET A 104 -7.67 14.03 0.97
C MET A 104 -7.30 15.28 0.17
N LYS A 105 -8.18 16.30 0.14
CA LYS A 105 -7.87 17.56 -0.54
C LYS A 105 -6.69 18.28 0.10
N ILE A 106 -6.60 18.31 1.42
CA ILE A 106 -5.45 18.88 2.13
C ILE A 106 -4.19 18.11 1.75
N GLY A 107 -4.20 16.78 1.84
CA GLY A 107 -3.05 15.94 1.51
C GLY A 107 -2.57 16.06 0.06
N ASP A 108 -3.45 16.41 -0.88
CA ASP A 108 -3.09 16.69 -2.28
C ASP A 108 -2.44 18.07 -2.46
N ASN A 109 -2.81 19.06 -1.64
CA ASN A 109 -2.42 20.46 -1.83
C ASN A 109 -1.25 20.91 -0.95
N ILE A 110 -1.11 20.42 0.28
CA ILE A 110 -0.02 20.86 1.17
C ILE A 110 1.33 20.28 0.72
N PRO A 111 2.46 20.97 0.99
CA PRO A 111 3.80 20.43 0.79
C PRO A 111 4.00 19.06 1.46
N PRO A 112 4.63 18.09 0.80
CA PRO A 112 4.83 16.74 1.34
C PRO A 112 5.71 16.71 2.61
N ASP A 113 6.54 17.73 2.80
CA ASP A 113 7.42 17.96 3.95
C ASP A 113 6.82 18.95 4.98
N SER A 114 5.49 19.03 5.02
CA SER A 114 4.74 19.73 6.07
C SER A 114 3.91 18.77 6.94
N ALA A 115 3.80 19.09 8.22
CA ALA A 115 3.01 18.35 9.18
C ALA A 115 1.53 18.78 9.12
N LEU A 116 0.63 17.84 9.36
CA LEU A 116 -0.81 18.08 9.50
C LEU A 116 -1.26 17.80 10.94
N PHE A 117 -1.83 18.81 11.57
CA PHE A 117 -2.44 18.76 12.90
C PHE A 117 -3.96 18.72 12.79
N LEU A 118 -4.56 17.74 13.48
CA LEU A 118 -6.00 17.55 13.56
C LEU A 118 -6.49 17.72 15.01
N PRO A 119 -6.95 18.93 15.39
CA PRO A 119 -7.29 19.25 16.77
C PRO A 119 -8.61 18.65 17.24
N ALA A 120 -8.71 18.37 18.55
CA ALA A 120 -9.93 18.12 19.30
C ALA A 120 -10.87 16.99 18.80
N ILE A 121 -10.40 16.07 17.97
CA ILE A 121 -11.21 14.97 17.39
C ILE A 121 -10.70 13.57 17.73
N ALA A 122 -9.41 13.43 18.09
CA ALA A 122 -8.78 12.14 18.24
C ALA A 122 -9.19 11.41 19.53
N SER A 123 -9.52 10.13 19.38
CA SER A 123 -9.76 9.17 20.44
C SER A 123 -8.93 7.90 20.17
N PRO A 124 -8.72 7.04 21.18
CA PRO A 124 -8.03 5.76 20.94
C PRO A 124 -8.76 4.89 19.89
N GLU A 125 -10.09 5.02 19.77
CA GLU A 125 -10.89 4.31 18.79
C GLU A 125 -10.57 4.73 17.34
N ASN A 126 -10.39 6.04 17.09
CA ASN A 126 -10.36 6.60 15.74
C ASN A 126 -8.99 7.07 15.25
N VAL A 127 -8.00 7.26 16.13
CA VAL A 127 -6.75 7.93 15.74
C VAL A 127 -6.02 7.21 14.60
N SER A 128 -6.11 5.88 14.53
CA SER A 128 -5.48 5.08 13.48
C SER A 128 -6.00 5.40 12.08
N ILE A 129 -7.30 5.71 11.89
CA ILE A 129 -7.81 6.08 10.57
C ILE A 129 -7.30 7.46 10.17
N PHE A 130 -7.19 8.43 11.09
CA PHE A 130 -6.67 9.76 10.78
C PHE A 130 -5.18 9.71 10.39
N LEU A 131 -4.41 8.86 11.08
CA LEU A 131 -3.02 8.56 10.70
C LEU A 131 -2.95 7.96 9.30
N PHE A 132 -3.88 7.06 8.96
CA PHE A 132 -4.04 6.54 7.60
C PHE A 132 -4.53 7.58 6.59
N TYR A 133 -5.02 8.74 7.01
CA TYR A 133 -5.27 9.87 6.11
C TYR A 133 -4.05 10.81 5.97
N GLY A 134 -2.94 10.54 6.67
CA GLY A 134 -1.72 11.33 6.61
C GLY A 134 -1.62 12.47 7.64
N VAL A 135 -2.44 12.42 8.70
CA VAL A 135 -2.31 13.32 9.85
C VAL A 135 -1.09 12.92 10.69
N ASP A 136 -0.37 13.90 11.24
CA ASP A 136 0.85 13.65 12.04
C ASP A 136 0.70 14.09 13.50
N LEU A 137 -0.10 15.11 13.79
CA LEU A 137 -0.22 15.68 15.13
C LEU A 137 -1.68 15.64 15.60
N PHE A 138 -1.87 15.46 16.91
CA PHE A 138 -3.17 15.51 17.60
C PHE A 138 -3.02 16.18 18.98
N ASP A 139 -4.14 16.43 19.64
CA ASP A 139 -4.19 16.88 21.03
C ASP A 139 -5.03 15.90 21.89
N ASP A 140 -5.16 16.19 23.19
CA ASP A 140 -5.97 15.43 24.13
C ASP A 140 -7.32 16.12 24.48
N ILE A 141 -7.73 17.14 23.72
CA ILE A 141 -8.91 17.95 24.01
C ILE A 141 -10.18 17.10 23.93
N TYR A 142 -10.29 16.21 22.94
CA TYR A 142 -11.44 15.29 22.84
C TYR A 142 -11.55 14.39 24.08
N GLY A 143 -10.41 13.89 24.59
CA GLY A 143 -10.34 13.09 25.81
C GLY A 143 -10.76 13.89 27.05
N LYS A 144 -10.36 15.15 27.14
CA LYS A 144 -10.77 16.08 28.21
C LYS A 144 -12.27 16.39 28.17
N ILE A 145 -12.83 16.66 26.99
CA ILE A 145 -14.28 16.88 26.81
C ILE A 145 -15.06 15.61 27.18
N SER A 146 -14.57 14.44 26.77
CA SER A 146 -15.16 13.14 27.11
C SER A 146 -15.14 12.90 28.63
N ALA A 147 -14.04 13.23 29.31
CA ALA A 147 -13.93 13.12 30.76
C ALA A 147 -14.95 14.00 31.51
N LEU A 148 -15.18 15.24 31.04
CA LEU A 148 -16.21 16.13 31.60
C LEU A 148 -17.63 15.55 31.48
N ARG A 149 -17.85 14.70 30.46
CA ARG A 149 -19.10 13.96 30.23
C ARG A 149 -19.15 12.61 30.97
N GLY A 150 -18.13 12.28 31.77
CA GLY A 150 -18.06 11.01 32.48
C GLY A 150 -17.72 9.81 31.58
N VAL A 151 -17.09 10.04 30.42
CA VAL A 151 -16.78 9.01 29.42
C VAL A 151 -15.34 8.53 29.53
N TYR A 152 -15.20 7.22 29.69
CA TYR A 152 -13.97 6.42 29.67
C TYR A 152 -13.71 5.92 28.23
N LEU A 153 -12.62 6.36 27.61
CA LEU A 153 -12.31 6.00 26.22
C LEU A 153 -11.42 4.75 26.14
N THR A 154 -11.73 3.88 25.18
CA THR A 154 -10.91 2.71 24.81
C THR A 154 -10.73 2.64 23.29
N THR A 155 -10.03 1.61 22.81
CA THR A 155 -9.93 1.31 21.37
C THR A 155 -11.24 0.82 20.77
N GLU A 156 -12.22 0.41 21.57
CA GLU A 156 -13.51 -0.11 21.11
C GLU A 156 -14.62 0.96 21.15
N GLY A 157 -14.35 2.11 21.78
CA GLY A 157 -15.29 3.22 21.90
C GLY A 157 -15.27 3.87 23.29
N GLY A 158 -16.31 4.64 23.60
CA GLY A 158 -16.48 5.29 24.89
C GLY A 158 -17.51 4.59 25.77
N PHE A 159 -17.18 4.39 27.06
CA PHE A 159 -18.08 3.86 28.07
C PHE A 159 -18.40 4.95 29.11
N ARG A 160 -19.62 4.99 29.64
CA ARG A 160 -19.89 5.82 30.82
C ARG A 160 -19.18 5.17 32.01
N LEU A 161 -18.49 5.97 32.82
CA LEU A 161 -17.74 5.48 33.97
C LEU A 161 -18.62 4.66 34.94
N GLU A 162 -19.88 5.04 35.08
CA GLU A 162 -20.84 4.38 35.97
C GLU A 162 -21.33 3.01 35.48
N ASP A 163 -21.19 2.72 34.18
CA ASP A 163 -21.60 1.44 33.58
C ASP A 163 -20.49 0.37 33.68
N LEU A 164 -19.26 0.78 34.03
CA LEU A 164 -18.11 -0.11 34.12
C LEU A 164 -18.15 -0.93 35.40
N ARG A 165 -17.85 -2.23 35.28
CA ARG A 165 -17.62 -3.15 36.41
C ARG A 165 -16.13 -3.48 36.60
N GLU A 166 -15.33 -3.29 35.57
CA GLU A 166 -13.88 -3.48 35.55
C GLU A 166 -13.26 -2.43 34.62
N PHE A 167 -12.01 -2.02 34.89
CA PHE A 167 -11.25 -1.18 33.97
C PHE A 167 -10.44 -2.04 33.00
N PRO A 168 -10.74 -2.03 31.69
CA PRO A 168 -9.97 -2.80 30.69
C PRO A 168 -8.66 -2.10 30.31
N CYS A 169 -7.88 -1.66 31.30
CA CYS A 169 -6.66 -0.89 31.10
C CYS A 169 -5.65 -1.09 32.22
N ASN A 170 -4.36 -1.05 31.85
CA ASN A 170 -3.23 -1.16 32.77
C ASN A 170 -2.43 0.15 32.89
N CYS A 171 -3.05 1.32 32.64
CA CYS A 171 -2.37 2.60 32.82
C CYS A 171 -2.17 2.93 34.32
N PRO A 172 -1.28 3.88 34.66
CA PRO A 172 -1.00 4.23 36.05
C PRO A 172 -2.23 4.61 36.88
N GLU A 173 -3.27 5.15 36.24
CA GLU A 173 -4.52 5.51 36.91
C GLU A 173 -5.43 4.29 37.17
N CYS A 174 -5.51 3.35 36.22
CA CYS A 174 -6.42 2.20 36.31
C CYS A 174 -5.81 1.06 37.12
N LEU A 175 -4.47 0.93 37.13
CA LEU A 175 -3.79 -0.16 37.81
C LEU A 175 -4.07 -0.14 39.31
N GLY A 176 -4.69 -1.21 39.82
CA GLY A 176 -5.02 -1.33 41.24
C GLY A 176 -6.22 -0.48 41.69
N ARG A 177 -7.02 0.08 40.76
CA ARG A 177 -8.29 0.75 41.07
C ARG A 177 -9.47 0.00 40.45
N SER A 178 -10.66 0.24 40.98
CA SER A 178 -11.92 -0.33 40.51
C SER A 178 -12.98 0.73 40.23
N PRO A 179 -13.94 0.48 39.31
CA PRO A 179 -15.06 1.39 39.09
C PRO A 179 -15.92 1.62 40.34
N GLU A 180 -16.01 0.64 41.25
CA GLU A 180 -16.77 0.77 42.49
C GLU A 180 -16.14 1.79 43.45
N GLU A 181 -14.81 1.80 43.55
CA GLU A 181 -14.09 2.82 44.33
C GLU A 181 -14.37 4.21 43.77
N MET A 182 -14.42 4.37 42.44
CA MET A 182 -14.70 5.65 41.78
C MET A 182 -16.03 6.28 42.22
N LYS A 183 -17.02 5.49 42.64
CA LYS A 183 -18.30 6.02 43.16
C LYS A 183 -18.16 6.78 44.47
N ARG A 184 -17.07 6.57 45.22
CA ARG A 184 -16.76 7.29 46.48
C ARG A 184 -16.03 8.60 46.25
N PHE A 185 -15.37 8.75 45.10
CA PHE A 185 -14.66 9.98 44.74
C PHE A 185 -15.64 11.10 44.40
N SER A 186 -15.19 12.34 44.63
CA SER A 186 -15.90 13.54 44.19
C SER A 186 -15.99 13.60 42.66
N LYS A 187 -16.91 14.42 42.15
CA LYS A 187 -17.05 14.66 40.70
C LYS A 187 -15.74 15.13 40.07
N ARG A 188 -14.98 16.00 40.77
CA ARG A 188 -13.71 16.52 40.29
C ARG A 188 -12.65 15.43 40.15
N GLU A 189 -12.50 14.59 41.18
CA GLU A 189 -11.53 13.49 41.15
C GLU A 189 -11.87 12.46 40.07
N ARG A 190 -13.15 12.15 39.84
CA ARG A 190 -13.57 11.28 38.72
C ARG A 190 -13.21 11.88 37.37
N ILE A 191 -13.42 13.19 37.20
CA ILE A 191 -13.06 13.89 35.96
C ILE A 191 -11.54 13.85 35.76
N ASP A 192 -10.75 14.10 36.79
CA ASP A 192 -9.29 14.13 36.69
C ASP A 192 -8.73 12.72 36.40
N PHE A 193 -9.30 11.68 37.03
CA PHE A 193 -9.03 10.28 36.67
C PHE A 193 -9.31 10.00 35.18
N LEU A 194 -10.50 10.38 34.68
CA LEU A 194 -10.88 10.15 33.29
C LEU A 194 -9.99 10.92 32.31
N LYS A 195 -9.60 12.16 32.62
CA LYS A 195 -8.67 12.94 31.78
C LYS A 195 -7.34 12.21 31.63
N SER A 196 -6.75 11.78 32.75
CA SER A 196 -5.48 11.08 32.76
C SER A 196 -5.57 9.74 32.02
N HIS A 197 -6.59 8.92 32.31
CA HIS A 197 -6.84 7.66 31.59
C HIS A 197 -7.01 7.87 30.08
N ASN A 198 -7.91 8.77 29.67
CA ASN A 198 -8.21 9.01 28.26
C ASN A 198 -6.96 9.46 27.49
N ARG A 199 -6.11 10.29 28.11
CA ARG A 199 -4.83 10.69 27.55
C ARG A 199 -3.88 9.49 27.41
N TYR A 200 -3.70 8.69 28.47
CA TYR A 200 -2.83 7.51 28.42
C TYR A 200 -3.27 6.50 27.35
N ALA A 201 -4.58 6.26 27.22
CA ALA A 201 -5.13 5.38 26.20
C ALA A 201 -4.82 5.88 24.78
N LEU A 202 -4.97 7.18 24.52
CA LEU A 202 -4.68 7.78 23.22
C LEU A 202 -3.18 7.75 22.90
N GLU A 203 -2.33 8.08 23.87
CA GLU A 203 -0.87 8.00 23.69
C GLU A 203 -0.39 6.58 23.43
N ALA A 204 -0.94 5.59 24.14
CA ALA A 204 -0.61 4.18 23.94
C ALA A 204 -0.97 3.74 22.52
N GLU A 205 -2.12 4.19 22.03
CA GLU A 205 -2.58 3.90 20.68
C GLU A 205 -1.70 4.53 19.60
N ILE A 206 -1.33 5.81 19.75
CA ILE A 206 -0.41 6.49 18.82
C ILE A 206 0.96 5.79 18.79
N LYS A 207 1.50 5.39 19.94
CA LYS A 207 2.76 4.64 20.03
C LYS A 207 2.67 3.29 19.31
N LYS A 208 1.54 2.57 19.46
CA LYS A 208 1.28 1.31 18.75
C LYS A 208 1.24 1.52 17.24
N VAL A 209 0.50 2.53 16.77
CA VAL A 209 0.41 2.85 15.34
C VAL A 209 1.78 3.25 14.77
N ARG A 210 2.59 4.00 15.51
CA ARG A 210 3.96 4.35 15.10
C ARG A 210 4.82 3.13 14.77
N ILE A 211 4.73 2.08 15.60
CA ILE A 211 5.43 0.80 15.36
C ILE A 211 4.89 0.12 14.10
N LEU A 212 3.58 0.19 13.84
CA LEU A 212 2.95 -0.42 12.68
C LEU A 212 3.31 0.29 11.37
N ILE A 213 3.40 1.62 11.36
CA ILE A 213 3.90 2.38 10.21
C ILE A 213 5.37 2.01 9.94
N ALA A 214 6.20 1.92 10.99
CA ALA A 214 7.59 1.46 10.86
C ALA A 214 7.70 0.01 10.35
N LYS A 215 6.65 -0.78 10.49
CA LYS A 215 6.57 -2.16 10.01
C LYS A 215 5.80 -2.31 8.70
N GLU A 216 5.35 -1.23 8.06
CA GLU A 216 4.54 -1.27 6.83
C GLU A 216 3.28 -2.16 6.96
N ASN A 217 2.55 -2.00 8.07
CA ASN A 217 1.38 -2.80 8.45
C ASN A 217 0.20 -1.96 8.98
N ILE A 218 0.11 -0.67 8.61
CA ILE A 218 -0.97 0.20 9.10
C ILE A 218 -2.32 -0.18 8.52
N ARG A 219 -2.36 -0.61 7.25
CA ARG A 219 -3.61 -0.89 6.55
C ARG A 219 -4.36 -2.06 7.19
N GLU A 220 -3.64 -3.10 7.59
CA GLU A 220 -4.14 -4.26 8.32
C GLU A 220 -4.75 -3.86 9.66
N TYR A 221 -4.04 -2.98 10.39
CA TYR A 221 -4.52 -2.51 11.67
C TYR A 221 -5.78 -1.65 11.54
N VAL A 222 -5.82 -0.78 10.54
CA VAL A 222 -7.00 0.05 10.25
C VAL A 222 -8.19 -0.80 9.81
N GLU A 223 -7.99 -1.85 9.00
CA GLU A 223 -9.07 -2.78 8.63
C GLU A 223 -9.61 -3.56 9.83
N LYS A 224 -8.76 -3.90 10.80
CA LYS A 224 -9.22 -4.43 12.09
C LYS A 224 -10.02 -3.37 12.86
N GLN A 225 -9.45 -2.18 12.97
CA GLN A 225 -9.94 -1.12 13.86
C GLN A 225 -11.22 -0.46 13.36
N CYS A 226 -11.42 -0.35 12.04
CA CYS A 226 -12.57 0.32 11.47
C CYS A 226 -13.91 -0.34 11.83
N ARG A 227 -13.88 -1.56 12.37
CA ARG A 227 -15.05 -2.33 12.81
C ARG A 227 -15.63 -1.87 14.14
N SER A 228 -14.96 -1.01 14.90
CA SER A 228 -15.50 -0.50 16.16
C SER A 228 -16.74 0.37 15.95
N SER A 229 -16.86 1.06 14.81
CA SER A 229 -18.05 1.86 14.49
C SER A 229 -18.34 1.99 12.98
N PRO A 230 -19.61 2.19 12.60
CA PRO A 230 -20.00 2.44 11.21
C PRO A 230 -19.27 3.64 10.58
N TRP A 231 -19.00 4.67 11.38
CA TRP A 231 -18.34 5.89 10.93
C TRP A 231 -16.90 5.62 10.45
N LEU A 232 -16.13 4.80 11.19
CA LEU A 232 -14.77 4.43 10.80
C LEU A 232 -14.74 3.50 9.58
N THR A 233 -15.68 2.54 9.51
CA THR A 233 -15.84 1.69 8.32
C THR A 233 -16.16 2.55 7.09
N ALA A 234 -17.03 3.55 7.23
CA ALA A 234 -17.35 4.47 6.13
C ALA A 234 -16.12 5.27 5.70
N LEU A 235 -15.37 5.85 6.66
CA LEU A 235 -14.12 6.57 6.37
C LEU A 235 -13.10 5.70 5.62
N LEU A 236 -12.98 4.40 5.94
CA LEU A 236 -12.06 3.52 5.23
C LEU A 236 -12.50 3.25 3.78
N ARG A 237 -13.81 3.08 3.55
CA ARG A 237 -14.39 2.67 2.27
C ARG A 237 -14.41 3.79 1.22
N ILE A 238 -14.47 5.06 1.64
CA ILE A 238 -14.59 6.20 0.71
C ILE A 238 -13.25 6.84 0.33
N VAL A 239 -12.13 6.27 0.76
CA VAL A 239 -10.79 6.72 0.35
C VAL A 239 -10.67 6.56 -1.16
N ARG A 240 -10.32 7.65 -1.86
CA ARG A 240 -10.18 7.61 -3.32
C ARG A 240 -8.92 6.84 -3.73
N ASP A 241 -9.04 6.08 -4.82
CA ASP A 241 -7.94 5.29 -5.35
C ASP A 241 -6.75 6.17 -5.78
N ASP A 242 -7.00 7.31 -6.44
CA ASP A 242 -5.97 8.25 -6.89
C ASP A 242 -5.15 8.83 -5.73
N PHE A 243 -5.82 9.14 -4.62
CA PHE A 243 -5.17 9.61 -3.40
C PHE A 243 -4.25 8.55 -2.78
N ALA A 244 -4.73 7.32 -2.66
CA ALA A 244 -3.98 6.20 -2.09
C ALA A 244 -2.83 5.76 -3.02
N GLU A 245 -3.08 5.64 -4.32
CA GLU A 245 -2.14 5.10 -5.30
C GLU A 245 -0.86 5.93 -5.38
N LYS A 246 -0.96 7.27 -5.38
CA LYS A 246 0.19 8.18 -5.44
C LYS A 246 1.15 8.06 -4.27
N ARG A 247 0.72 7.44 -3.16
CA ARG A 247 1.43 7.40 -1.87
C ARG A 247 1.78 5.99 -1.44
N SER A 248 1.12 4.96 -1.99
CA SER A 248 1.39 3.56 -1.68
C SER A 248 2.57 3.00 -2.47
N PRO A 249 3.52 2.31 -1.83
CA PRO A 249 4.57 1.58 -2.54
C PRO A 249 3.99 0.41 -3.34
N LEU A 250 4.55 0.16 -4.53
CA LEU A 250 4.15 -0.93 -5.41
C LEU A 250 4.76 -2.27 -5.01
N PHE A 251 5.89 -2.24 -4.30
CA PHE A 251 6.62 -3.41 -3.83
C PHE A 251 6.97 -3.24 -2.36
N ARG A 252 6.74 -4.28 -1.57
CA ARG A 252 7.00 -4.28 -0.12
C ARG A 252 7.57 -5.62 0.32
N LYS A 253 8.17 -5.62 1.51
CA LYS A 253 8.59 -6.86 2.18
C LYS A 253 7.49 -7.49 3.03
N THR A 254 6.48 -6.71 3.36
CA THR A 254 5.40 -7.13 4.24
C THR A 254 4.35 -7.94 3.50
N TYR A 255 3.62 -8.74 4.27
CA TYR A 255 2.47 -9.47 3.77
C TYR A 255 1.24 -8.57 3.76
N LEU A 256 0.51 -8.62 2.66
CA LEU A 256 -0.86 -8.14 2.57
C LEU A 256 -1.78 -9.22 3.15
N TYR A 257 -2.41 -8.94 4.30
CA TYR A 257 -3.42 -9.82 4.85
C TYR A 257 -4.81 -9.43 4.35
N ALA A 258 -5.37 -10.25 3.47
CA ALA A 258 -6.70 -10.06 2.91
C ALA A 258 -7.72 -10.84 3.75
N ASN A 259 -7.96 -10.34 4.97
CA ASN A 259 -8.85 -10.96 5.95
C ASN A 259 -10.30 -10.48 5.85
N THR A 260 -10.55 -9.38 5.14
CA THR A 260 -11.84 -8.70 5.13
C THR A 260 -12.28 -8.34 3.72
N PHE A 261 -13.57 -8.04 3.58
CA PHE A 261 -14.14 -7.55 2.32
C PHE A 261 -13.43 -6.30 1.78
N GLU A 262 -13.07 -5.37 2.68
CA GLU A 262 -12.37 -4.13 2.35
C GLU A 262 -10.98 -4.38 1.72
N SER A 263 -10.42 -5.58 1.92
CA SER A 263 -9.16 -5.98 1.31
C SER A 263 -9.27 -6.15 -0.22
N LEU A 264 -10.46 -6.42 -0.78
CA LEU A 264 -10.70 -6.46 -2.24
C LEU A 264 -10.49 -5.08 -2.88
N GLY A 265 -10.84 -4.02 -2.14
CA GLY A 265 -10.72 -2.64 -2.57
C GLY A 265 -9.32 -2.05 -2.41
N ARG A 266 -8.35 -2.80 -1.87
CA ARG A 266 -6.98 -2.30 -1.64
C ARG A 266 -6.31 -1.92 -2.95
N ILE A 267 -5.56 -0.82 -2.92
CA ILE A 267 -4.89 -0.30 -4.10
C ILE A 267 -3.82 -1.25 -4.63
N GLU A 268 -3.18 -2.04 -3.77
CA GLU A 268 -2.22 -3.08 -4.16
C GLU A 268 -2.86 -4.17 -5.02
N VAL A 269 -4.10 -4.58 -4.70
CA VAL A 269 -4.88 -5.56 -5.46
C VAL A 269 -5.27 -4.99 -6.82
N LYS A 270 -5.83 -3.78 -6.82
CA LYS A 270 -6.22 -3.07 -8.05
C LYS A 270 -5.03 -2.82 -8.96
N ASN A 271 -3.89 -2.37 -8.42
CA ASN A 271 -2.66 -2.12 -9.16
C ASN A 271 -2.09 -3.39 -9.77
N PHE A 272 -2.05 -4.50 -9.03
CA PHE A 272 -1.60 -5.77 -9.56
C PHE A 272 -2.45 -6.19 -10.77
N ASN A 273 -3.76 -6.17 -10.61
CA ASN A 273 -4.68 -6.53 -11.68
C ASN A 273 -4.54 -5.61 -12.90
N ARG A 274 -4.49 -4.29 -12.69
CA ARG A 274 -4.29 -3.29 -13.75
C ARG A 274 -2.99 -3.53 -14.50
N ARG A 275 -1.87 -3.76 -13.81
CA ARG A 275 -0.57 -4.03 -14.44
C ARG A 275 -0.51 -5.37 -15.16
N VAL A 276 -1.20 -6.40 -14.68
CA VAL A 276 -1.36 -7.65 -15.45
C VAL A 276 -2.11 -7.38 -16.76
N MET A 277 -3.14 -6.53 -16.72
CA MET A 277 -3.91 -6.20 -17.92
C MET A 277 -3.19 -5.23 -18.87
N GLU A 278 -2.37 -4.31 -18.37
CA GLU A 278 -1.74 -3.27 -19.19
C GLU A 278 -0.32 -3.65 -19.63
N ARG A 279 0.46 -4.32 -18.76
CA ARG A 279 1.91 -4.52 -18.94
C ARG A 279 2.33 -5.96 -19.17
N TYR A 280 1.51 -6.95 -18.79
CA TYR A 280 1.83 -8.35 -19.04
C TYR A 280 1.33 -8.81 -20.42
N GLU A 281 2.15 -9.56 -21.12
CA GLU A 281 1.83 -10.23 -22.38
C GLU A 281 1.90 -11.74 -22.18
N LYS A 282 0.94 -12.48 -22.73
CA LYS A 282 0.96 -13.94 -22.66
C LYS A 282 2.15 -14.50 -23.46
N PRO A 283 2.67 -15.69 -23.12
CA PRO A 283 3.59 -16.40 -24.00
C PRO A 283 2.90 -16.77 -25.31
N ASP A 284 3.71 -16.97 -26.36
CA ASP A 284 3.24 -17.49 -27.65
C ASP A 284 2.93 -18.99 -27.56
N LEU A 285 1.88 -19.31 -26.81
CA LEU A 285 1.31 -20.63 -26.61
C LEU A 285 -0.21 -20.53 -26.79
N ASP A 286 -0.80 -21.57 -27.37
CA ASP A 286 -2.22 -21.57 -27.74
C ASP A 286 -3.11 -22.29 -26.72
N THR A 287 -2.52 -23.06 -25.80
CA THR A 287 -3.22 -23.77 -24.72
C THR A 287 -3.01 -23.08 -23.37
N LEU A 288 -4.11 -22.73 -22.71
CA LEU A 288 -4.14 -22.22 -21.34
C LEU A 288 -4.54 -23.32 -20.35
N LEU A 289 -3.86 -23.38 -19.21
CA LEU A 289 -4.24 -24.16 -18.04
C LEU A 289 -4.54 -23.21 -16.87
N ILE A 290 -5.79 -23.22 -16.42
CA ILE A 290 -6.26 -22.49 -15.24
C ILE A 290 -6.13 -23.40 -14.03
N LEU A 291 -5.45 -22.90 -13.00
CA LEU A 291 -5.19 -23.60 -11.73
C LEU A 291 -5.75 -22.80 -10.55
N PRO A 292 -6.11 -23.46 -9.43
CA PRO A 292 -6.46 -22.76 -8.21
C PRO A 292 -5.20 -22.33 -7.46
N CYS A 293 -5.37 -21.34 -6.57
CA CYS A 293 -4.29 -20.91 -5.69
C CYS A 293 -3.88 -21.98 -4.66
N SER A 294 -2.82 -21.71 -3.90
CA SER A 294 -2.37 -22.56 -2.80
C SER A 294 -1.97 -21.73 -1.58
N ALA A 295 -2.12 -22.29 -0.37
CA ALA A 295 -1.73 -21.61 0.87
C ALA A 295 -0.26 -21.16 0.86
N ARG A 296 0.65 -22.04 0.42
CA ARG A 296 2.07 -21.71 0.21
C ARG A 296 2.28 -20.95 -1.09
N LYS A 297 2.99 -19.83 -1.04
CA LYS A 297 3.46 -19.05 -2.20
C LYS A 297 5.00 -19.05 -2.28
N PRO A 298 5.62 -18.93 -3.46
CA PRO A 298 4.98 -18.98 -4.79
C PRO A 298 4.29 -20.32 -5.04
N TYR A 299 3.18 -20.30 -5.80
CA TYR A 299 2.27 -21.45 -5.87
C TYR A 299 2.95 -22.71 -6.40
N SER A 300 3.84 -22.58 -7.39
CA SER A 300 4.60 -23.70 -7.98
C SER A 300 5.45 -24.49 -6.98
N LEU A 301 5.76 -23.92 -5.81
CA LEU A 301 6.50 -24.60 -4.74
C LEU A 301 5.61 -25.30 -3.71
N SER A 302 4.29 -25.14 -3.80
CA SER A 302 3.32 -25.86 -2.98
C SER A 302 3.27 -27.35 -3.33
N LEU A 303 2.84 -28.19 -2.38
CA LEU A 303 2.71 -29.62 -2.61
C LEU A 303 1.69 -29.93 -3.71
N SER A 304 0.59 -29.19 -3.77
CA SER A 304 -0.46 -29.40 -4.78
C SER A 304 0.03 -29.06 -6.18
N HIS A 305 0.65 -27.89 -6.37
CA HIS A 305 1.18 -27.52 -7.68
C HIS A 305 2.34 -28.42 -8.10
N LYS A 306 3.18 -28.91 -7.18
CA LYS A 306 4.21 -29.89 -7.53
C LYS A 306 3.63 -31.16 -8.16
N LYS A 307 2.58 -31.73 -7.56
CA LYS A 307 1.87 -32.89 -8.13
C LYS A 307 1.33 -32.61 -9.54
N ILE A 308 0.72 -31.44 -9.74
CA ILE A 308 0.22 -31.02 -11.05
C ILE A 308 1.39 -30.88 -12.05
N LEU A 309 2.47 -30.21 -11.66
CA LEU A 309 3.67 -30.01 -12.50
C LEU A 309 4.33 -31.35 -12.87
N ASP A 310 4.30 -32.34 -11.98
CA ASP A 310 4.80 -33.70 -12.23
C ASP A 310 3.96 -34.42 -13.29
N VAL A 311 2.64 -34.21 -13.32
CA VAL A 311 1.77 -34.69 -14.42
C VAL A 311 2.07 -33.95 -15.72
N LEU A 312 2.24 -32.62 -15.66
CA LEU A 312 2.57 -31.81 -16.84
C LEU A 312 3.88 -32.24 -17.49
N SER A 313 4.91 -32.56 -16.70
CA SER A 313 6.17 -33.16 -17.13
C SER A 313 6.69 -32.58 -18.47
N LYS A 314 6.84 -33.42 -19.50
CA LYS A 314 7.28 -33.06 -20.85
C LYS A 314 6.29 -32.19 -21.64
N TYR A 315 5.00 -32.20 -21.29
CA TYR A 315 3.95 -31.43 -21.96
C TYR A 315 3.88 -29.98 -21.48
N ARG A 316 4.44 -29.67 -20.30
CA ARG A 316 4.48 -28.30 -19.75
C ARG A 316 5.02 -27.26 -20.74
N ARG A 317 5.91 -27.65 -21.66
CA ARG A 317 6.47 -26.73 -22.67
C ARG A 317 5.43 -26.18 -23.66
N TYR A 318 4.27 -26.80 -23.81
CA TYR A 318 3.21 -26.39 -24.74
C TYR A 318 2.07 -25.62 -24.05
N ILE A 319 2.14 -25.47 -22.72
CA ILE A 319 1.00 -25.01 -21.91
C ILE A 319 1.38 -23.72 -21.18
N HIS A 320 0.51 -22.71 -21.29
CA HIS A 320 0.55 -21.52 -20.46
C HIS A 320 -0.24 -21.76 -19.16
N GLU A 321 0.28 -21.32 -18.02
CA GLU A 321 -0.32 -21.55 -16.71
C GLU A 321 -0.76 -20.23 -16.08
N VAL A 322 -2.02 -20.14 -15.65
CA VAL A 322 -2.53 -19.02 -14.85
C VAL A 322 -3.21 -19.52 -13.60
N ILE A 323 -3.11 -18.74 -12.52
CA ILE A 323 -3.69 -19.06 -11.22
C ILE A 323 -4.88 -18.14 -10.97
N LEU A 324 -6.05 -18.73 -10.74
CA LEU A 324 -7.25 -18.02 -10.31
C LEU A 324 -7.28 -17.94 -8.78
N THR A 325 -7.50 -16.75 -8.22
CA THR A 325 -7.49 -16.49 -6.77
C THR A 325 -8.29 -15.25 -6.40
N SER A 326 -8.63 -15.12 -5.12
CA SER A 326 -9.11 -13.89 -4.47
C SER A 326 -8.07 -13.48 -3.42
N PRO A 327 -7.73 -12.19 -3.27
CA PRO A 327 -8.30 -11.04 -3.98
C PRO A 327 -7.63 -10.71 -5.32
N LEU A 328 -6.54 -11.36 -5.73
CA LEU A 328 -5.75 -10.89 -6.89
C LEU A 328 -6.40 -11.15 -8.27
N GLY A 329 -7.42 -11.99 -8.35
CA GLY A 329 -8.07 -12.37 -9.60
C GLY A 329 -7.23 -13.39 -10.36
N ILE A 330 -6.44 -12.94 -11.34
CA ILE A 330 -5.61 -13.80 -12.19
C ILE A 330 -4.14 -13.49 -11.97
N VAL A 331 -3.37 -14.52 -11.65
CA VAL A 331 -1.90 -14.45 -11.52
C VAL A 331 -1.28 -15.34 -12.60
N PRO A 332 -0.69 -14.77 -13.66
CA PRO A 332 0.16 -15.53 -14.57
C PRO A 332 1.31 -16.20 -13.83
N ARG A 333 1.68 -17.42 -14.20
CA ARG A 333 2.73 -18.20 -13.52
C ARG A 333 4.03 -17.43 -13.42
N GLU A 334 4.37 -16.64 -14.42
CA GLU A 334 5.59 -15.83 -14.48
C GLU A 334 5.63 -14.73 -13.41
N LEU A 335 4.48 -14.33 -12.88
CA LEU A 335 4.33 -13.25 -11.89
C LEU A 335 4.07 -13.77 -10.46
N GLU A 336 4.05 -15.10 -10.23
CA GLU A 336 3.74 -15.67 -8.90
C GLU A 336 4.78 -15.34 -7.81
N ILE A 337 5.97 -14.87 -8.21
CA ILE A 337 7.02 -14.40 -7.29
C ILE A 337 7.03 -12.89 -7.10
N VAL A 338 6.15 -12.16 -7.78
CA VAL A 338 6.05 -10.70 -7.73
C VAL A 338 5.09 -10.27 -6.61
N TYR A 339 5.33 -9.13 -5.97
CA TYR A 339 4.40 -8.54 -5.01
C TYR A 339 3.13 -8.02 -5.73
N PRO A 340 1.92 -8.19 -5.15
CA PRO A 340 1.62 -8.89 -3.90
C PRO A 340 1.42 -10.42 -4.05
N ALA A 341 1.47 -11.00 -5.24
CA ALA A 341 1.20 -12.43 -5.47
C ALA A 341 2.07 -13.39 -4.64
N SER A 342 3.31 -13.02 -4.33
CA SER A 342 4.19 -13.77 -3.43
C SER A 342 4.07 -13.40 -1.94
N HIS A 343 3.36 -12.32 -1.63
CA HIS A 343 3.32 -11.68 -0.30
C HIS A 343 1.88 -11.37 0.13
N TYR A 344 0.92 -12.24 -0.18
CA TYR A 344 -0.43 -12.13 0.36
C TYR A 344 -0.84 -13.39 1.10
N ASP A 345 -1.69 -13.20 2.09
CA ASP A 345 -2.33 -14.30 2.80
C ASP A 345 -3.82 -14.07 2.97
N ILE A 346 -4.56 -15.18 2.98
CA ILE A 346 -6.02 -15.21 3.01
C ILE A 346 -6.50 -16.33 3.92
N PRO A 347 -7.66 -16.17 4.58
CA PRO A 347 -8.35 -17.28 5.22
C PRO A 347 -8.81 -18.33 4.20
N VAL A 348 -8.18 -19.51 4.17
CA VAL A 348 -8.52 -20.59 3.22
C VAL A 348 -9.67 -21.44 3.75
N THR A 349 -10.86 -20.84 3.89
CA THR A 349 -12.06 -21.52 4.44
C THR A 349 -12.91 -22.21 3.36
N GLY A 350 -12.65 -21.93 2.09
CA GLY A 350 -13.50 -22.35 0.96
C GLY A 350 -14.79 -21.55 0.82
N ARG A 351 -15.09 -20.62 1.75
CA ARG A 351 -16.24 -19.73 1.66
C ARG A 351 -15.83 -18.43 0.97
N TRP A 352 -16.52 -18.10 -0.11
CA TRP A 352 -16.34 -16.89 -0.89
C TRP A 352 -17.66 -16.13 -0.89
N VAL A 353 -17.60 -14.83 -0.60
CA VAL A 353 -18.78 -13.96 -0.77
C VAL A 353 -18.99 -13.64 -2.26
N GLU A 354 -20.21 -13.24 -2.64
CA GLU A 354 -20.57 -13.04 -4.05
C GLU A 354 -19.70 -12.00 -4.74
N GLU A 355 -19.33 -10.92 -4.06
CA GLU A 355 -18.46 -9.90 -4.64
C GLU A 355 -17.02 -10.41 -4.88
N GLU A 356 -16.53 -11.37 -4.09
CA GLU A 356 -15.24 -12.02 -4.36
C GLU A 356 -15.33 -12.88 -5.63
N LYS A 357 -16.44 -13.60 -5.79
CA LYS A 357 -16.70 -14.40 -6.99
C LYS A 357 -16.82 -13.51 -8.21
N ASP A 358 -17.61 -12.45 -8.13
CA ASP A 358 -17.80 -11.47 -9.21
C ASP A 358 -16.49 -10.78 -9.57
N TRP A 359 -15.68 -10.40 -8.58
CA TRP A 359 -14.37 -9.83 -8.82
C TRP A 359 -13.44 -10.80 -9.59
N ALA A 360 -13.33 -12.05 -9.13
CA ALA A 360 -12.50 -13.06 -9.78
C ALA A 360 -13.01 -13.43 -11.19
N LYS A 361 -14.34 -13.55 -11.36
CA LYS A 361 -15.01 -13.72 -12.65
C LYS A 361 -14.66 -12.62 -13.63
N ASN A 362 -14.81 -11.36 -13.20
CA ASN A 362 -14.49 -10.19 -14.02
C ASN A 362 -13.01 -10.11 -14.38
N CYS A 363 -12.12 -10.54 -13.49
CA CYS A 363 -10.69 -10.65 -13.79
C CYS A 363 -10.41 -11.72 -14.85
N LEU A 364 -10.97 -12.93 -14.71
CA LEU A 364 -10.78 -14.01 -15.67
C LEU A 364 -11.36 -13.66 -17.04
N LYS A 365 -12.59 -13.12 -17.08
CA LYS A 365 -13.26 -12.68 -18.32
C LYS A 365 -12.44 -11.64 -19.07
N ARG A 366 -11.97 -10.59 -18.39
CA ARG A 366 -11.11 -9.56 -19.02
C ARG A 366 -9.80 -10.15 -19.53
N TYR A 367 -9.18 -11.05 -18.75
CA TYR A 367 -7.94 -11.69 -19.13
C TYR A 367 -8.09 -12.53 -20.41
N LEU A 368 -9.14 -13.34 -20.53
CA LEU A 368 -9.41 -14.18 -21.71
C LEU A 368 -9.86 -13.37 -22.93
N LYS A 369 -10.56 -12.24 -22.74
CA LYS A 369 -10.87 -11.32 -23.85
C LYS A 369 -9.63 -10.64 -24.41
N LYS A 370 -8.65 -10.30 -23.56
CA LYS A 370 -7.37 -9.73 -24.01
C LYS A 370 -6.48 -10.79 -24.69
N ASN A 371 -6.51 -12.02 -24.18
CA ASN A 371 -5.55 -13.07 -24.51
C ASN A 371 -6.25 -14.23 -25.22
N LEU A 372 -6.02 -14.35 -26.53
CA LEU A 372 -6.61 -15.43 -27.34
C LEU A 372 -5.89 -16.76 -27.09
N TYR A 373 -6.67 -17.79 -26.82
CA TYR A 373 -6.24 -19.19 -26.70
C TYR A 373 -7.14 -20.05 -27.57
N GLU A 374 -6.58 -21.07 -28.19
CA GLU A 374 -7.34 -22.06 -28.96
C GLU A 374 -7.97 -23.13 -28.06
N SER A 375 -7.38 -23.36 -26.88
CA SER A 375 -7.86 -24.33 -25.91
C SER A 375 -7.65 -23.82 -24.49
N VAL A 376 -8.68 -23.97 -23.65
CA VAL A 376 -8.64 -23.64 -22.23
C VAL A 376 -8.94 -24.89 -21.41
N ILE A 377 -8.00 -25.28 -20.56
CA ILE A 377 -8.13 -26.39 -19.63
C ILE A 377 -8.34 -25.81 -18.23
N ALA A 378 -9.47 -26.14 -17.60
CA ALA A 378 -9.83 -25.70 -16.26
C ALA A 378 -9.60 -26.86 -15.26
N HIS A 379 -8.42 -26.90 -14.65
CA HIS A 379 -8.08 -27.88 -13.62
C HIS A 379 -8.35 -27.29 -12.22
N VAL A 380 -9.63 -27.07 -11.95
CA VAL A 380 -10.17 -26.41 -10.75
C VAL A 380 -11.41 -27.13 -10.22
N ASP A 381 -11.69 -26.98 -8.92
CA ASP A 381 -12.88 -27.50 -8.24
C ASP A 381 -13.62 -26.40 -7.45
N GLY A 382 -14.78 -26.77 -6.86
CA GLY A 382 -15.59 -25.89 -6.02
C GLY A 382 -15.93 -24.53 -6.67
N VAL A 383 -15.78 -23.45 -5.90
CA VAL A 383 -16.07 -22.07 -6.32
C VAL A 383 -15.27 -21.66 -7.57
N TYR A 384 -14.03 -22.15 -7.72
CA TYR A 384 -13.23 -21.84 -8.92
C TYR A 384 -13.84 -22.45 -10.19
N LYS A 385 -14.43 -23.65 -10.08
CA LYS A 385 -15.12 -24.32 -11.20
C LYS A 385 -16.42 -23.58 -11.56
N GLU A 386 -17.16 -23.10 -10.57
CA GLU A 386 -18.35 -22.26 -10.78
C GLU A 386 -18.00 -21.00 -11.55
N ILE A 387 -16.98 -20.26 -11.09
CA ILE A 387 -16.48 -19.05 -11.78
C ILE A 387 -16.08 -19.37 -13.23
N CYS A 388 -15.36 -20.47 -13.45
CA CYS A 388 -14.94 -20.84 -14.81
C CYS A 388 -16.13 -21.14 -15.72
N LYS A 389 -17.17 -21.84 -15.23
CA LYS A 389 -18.38 -22.16 -16.01
C LYS A 389 -19.18 -20.92 -16.38
N GLU A 390 -19.30 -19.97 -15.47
CA GLU A 390 -19.94 -18.69 -15.78
C GLU A 390 -19.17 -17.92 -16.85
N VAL A 391 -17.83 -17.85 -16.74
CA VAL A 391 -17.00 -17.18 -17.75
C VAL A 391 -17.04 -17.90 -19.10
N GLU A 392 -17.03 -19.24 -19.12
CA GLU A 392 -17.17 -20.07 -20.32
C GLU A 392 -18.42 -19.66 -21.12
N GLY A 393 -19.58 -19.62 -20.46
CA GLY A 393 -20.84 -19.20 -21.07
C GLY A 393 -20.84 -17.75 -21.54
N ASP A 394 -20.18 -16.86 -20.80
CA ASP A 394 -20.08 -15.42 -21.10
C ASP A 394 -19.22 -15.06 -22.31
N ILE A 395 -18.19 -15.87 -22.62
CA ILE A 395 -17.24 -15.59 -23.71
C ILE A 395 -17.40 -16.54 -24.91
N GLY A 396 -18.19 -17.60 -24.78
CA GLY A 396 -18.44 -18.56 -25.86
C GLY A 396 -17.22 -19.40 -26.25
N LEU A 397 -16.29 -19.64 -25.32
CA LEU A 397 -15.11 -20.46 -25.52
C LEU A 397 -15.25 -21.72 -24.68
N GLU A 398 -15.22 -22.90 -25.29
CA GLU A 398 -15.39 -24.19 -24.59
C GLU A 398 -14.18 -24.49 -23.68
N PHE A 399 -14.45 -24.87 -22.44
CA PHE A 399 -13.44 -25.21 -21.44
C PHE A 399 -13.42 -26.72 -21.19
N ILE A 400 -12.22 -27.28 -21.10
CA ILE A 400 -12.02 -28.69 -20.73
C ILE A 400 -11.82 -28.78 -19.22
N TYR A 401 -12.77 -29.38 -18.51
CA TYR A 401 -12.71 -29.57 -17.06
C TYR A 401 -12.13 -30.93 -16.69
N THR A 402 -11.10 -30.95 -15.85
CA THR A 402 -10.37 -32.19 -15.52
C THR A 402 -10.58 -32.68 -14.08
N CYS A 403 -11.13 -31.86 -13.18
CA CYS A 403 -11.28 -32.22 -11.76
C CYS A 403 -12.61 -32.93 -11.45
N GLU A 404 -12.51 -34.09 -10.79
CA GLU A 404 -13.61 -34.92 -10.29
C GLU A 404 -13.56 -35.15 -8.77
N ASP A 405 -12.41 -35.60 -8.27
CA ASP A 405 -12.15 -35.98 -6.87
C ASP A 405 -11.21 -35.00 -6.15
N GLY A 406 -11.37 -33.71 -6.49
CA GLY A 406 -10.56 -32.60 -5.99
C GLY A 406 -9.27 -32.37 -6.79
N VAL A 407 -8.67 -31.18 -6.67
CA VAL A 407 -7.53 -30.73 -7.49
C VAL A 407 -6.37 -31.74 -7.58
N THR A 408 -6.02 -32.39 -6.46
CA THR A 408 -4.92 -33.37 -6.44
C THR A 408 -5.40 -34.81 -6.26
N GLY A 409 -6.68 -35.06 -6.53
CA GLY A 409 -7.28 -36.39 -6.52
C GLY A 409 -6.71 -37.26 -7.63
N LYS A 410 -6.75 -38.58 -7.44
CA LYS A 410 -6.11 -39.52 -8.37
C LYS A 410 -6.75 -39.43 -9.75
N ARG A 411 -8.09 -39.46 -9.82
CA ARG A 411 -8.82 -39.39 -11.09
C ARG A 411 -8.60 -38.04 -11.76
N SER A 412 -8.61 -36.96 -10.98
CA SER A 412 -8.38 -35.61 -11.50
C SER A 412 -6.99 -35.44 -12.13
N LEU A 413 -5.96 -36.05 -11.55
CA LEU A 413 -4.60 -36.04 -12.10
C LEU A 413 -4.45 -36.96 -13.33
N GLU A 414 -5.13 -38.12 -13.35
CA GLU A 414 -5.20 -39.01 -14.51
C GLU A 414 -5.89 -38.31 -15.70
N ASN A 415 -7.08 -37.73 -15.47
CA ASN A 415 -7.83 -36.94 -16.45
C ASN A 415 -6.99 -35.76 -16.99
N LEU A 416 -6.28 -35.04 -16.09
CA LEU A 416 -5.38 -33.98 -16.52
C LEU A 416 -4.29 -34.53 -17.44
N GLY A 417 -3.67 -35.65 -17.07
CA GLY A 417 -2.63 -36.33 -17.84
C GLY A 417 -3.09 -36.74 -19.24
N GLU A 418 -4.32 -37.26 -19.36
CA GLU A 418 -4.94 -37.62 -20.63
C GLU A 418 -5.15 -36.39 -21.51
N VAL A 419 -5.80 -35.34 -20.99
CA VAL A 419 -6.10 -34.11 -21.73
C VAL A 419 -4.82 -33.42 -22.22
N ILE A 420 -3.81 -33.25 -21.35
CA ILE A 420 -2.56 -32.57 -21.73
C ILE A 420 -1.72 -33.37 -22.74
N SER A 421 -1.91 -34.69 -22.82
CA SER A 421 -1.18 -35.51 -23.79
C SER A 421 -1.64 -35.26 -25.23
N GLY A 422 -2.90 -34.85 -25.38
CA GLY A 422 -3.59 -34.53 -26.63
C GLY A 422 -3.55 -33.04 -27.03
N VAL A 423 -2.94 -32.16 -26.23
CA VAL A 423 -2.83 -30.74 -26.61
C VAL A 423 -1.99 -30.56 -27.87
N LYS A 424 -2.29 -29.51 -28.65
CA LYS A 424 -1.50 -29.14 -29.84
C LYS A 424 -0.04 -28.86 -29.46
N LYS A 425 0.87 -29.26 -30.34
CA LYS A 425 2.34 -29.22 -30.11
C LYS A 425 3.05 -28.28 -31.08
N ASP A 426 2.30 -27.39 -31.72
CA ASP A 426 2.78 -26.48 -32.75
C ASP A 426 3.72 -25.41 -32.18
N LYS A 427 3.40 -24.91 -30.98
CA LYS A 427 4.20 -23.91 -30.26
C LYS A 427 4.73 -24.48 -28.96
N ALA A 428 6.03 -24.31 -28.71
CA ALA A 428 6.68 -24.90 -27.55
C ALA A 428 7.74 -23.95 -26.96
N MET A 429 7.77 -23.89 -25.64
CA MET A 429 8.74 -23.09 -24.90
C MET A 429 9.66 -23.99 -24.08
N THR A 430 10.95 -23.99 -24.42
CA THR A 430 12.00 -24.70 -23.68
C THR A 430 12.12 -24.16 -22.25
N SER A 431 12.77 -24.94 -21.38
CA SER A 431 13.05 -24.50 -20.00
C SER A 431 13.90 -23.21 -19.94
N LYS A 432 14.80 -23.01 -20.91
CA LYS A 432 15.63 -21.79 -21.01
C LYS A 432 14.78 -20.59 -21.40
N GLU A 433 13.95 -20.72 -22.44
CA GLU A 433 13.03 -19.67 -22.88
C GLU A 433 12.03 -19.31 -21.78
N ARG A 434 11.49 -20.30 -21.07
CA ARG A 434 10.55 -20.04 -19.96
C ARG A 434 11.16 -19.22 -18.83
N LYS A 435 12.44 -19.47 -18.47
CA LYS A 435 13.14 -18.64 -17.48
C LYS A 435 13.34 -17.20 -17.97
N LEU A 436 13.73 -17.03 -19.23
CA LEU A 436 13.87 -15.70 -19.83
C LEU A 436 12.53 -14.97 -19.89
N PHE A 437 11.47 -15.68 -20.30
CA PHE A 437 10.10 -15.18 -20.36
C PHE A 437 9.58 -14.79 -18.97
N SER A 438 9.92 -15.53 -17.92
CA SER A 438 9.60 -15.13 -16.53
C SER A 438 10.27 -13.80 -16.16
N ILE A 439 11.57 -13.63 -16.42
CA ILE A 439 12.25 -12.36 -16.16
C ILE A 439 11.67 -11.23 -17.02
N ARG A 440 11.34 -11.49 -18.30
CA ARG A 440 10.66 -10.52 -19.18
C ARG A 440 9.32 -10.08 -18.63
N SER A 441 8.50 -11.02 -18.19
CA SER A 441 7.19 -10.74 -17.60
C SER A 441 7.30 -9.91 -16.33
N MET A 442 8.25 -10.25 -15.45
CA MET A 442 8.54 -9.49 -14.24
C MET A 442 9.03 -8.06 -14.57
N ALA A 443 9.95 -7.92 -15.52
CA ALA A 443 10.47 -6.63 -15.96
C ALA A 443 9.38 -5.77 -16.60
N SER A 444 8.53 -6.36 -17.44
CA SER A 444 7.41 -5.65 -18.06
C SER A 444 6.38 -5.21 -17.02
N TYR A 445 6.03 -6.08 -16.08
CA TYR A 445 5.15 -5.74 -14.96
C TYR A 445 5.70 -4.58 -14.12
N GLN A 446 6.99 -4.64 -13.77
CA GLN A 446 7.63 -3.66 -12.89
C GLN A 446 7.88 -2.34 -13.60
N PHE A 447 8.56 -2.35 -14.75
CA PHE A 447 9.10 -1.19 -15.45
C PHE A 447 8.31 -0.80 -16.71
N GLY A 448 7.43 -1.65 -17.22
CA GLY A 448 6.75 -1.46 -18.51
C GLY A 448 7.44 -2.19 -19.67
N GLY A 449 6.69 -2.42 -20.75
CA GLY A 449 7.12 -3.24 -21.89
C GLY A 449 8.37 -2.71 -22.59
N LYS A 450 8.42 -1.40 -22.87
CA LYS A 450 9.57 -0.76 -23.55
C LYS A 450 10.89 -0.95 -22.79
N ILE A 451 10.89 -0.68 -21.47
CA ILE A 451 12.07 -0.88 -20.63
C ILE A 451 12.46 -2.35 -20.57
N ALA A 452 11.48 -3.25 -20.47
CA ALA A 452 11.74 -4.70 -20.47
C ALA A 452 12.36 -5.18 -21.80
N GLU A 453 11.93 -4.64 -22.93
CA GLU A 453 12.50 -4.92 -24.25
C GLU A 453 13.94 -4.44 -24.36
N ASP A 454 14.23 -3.21 -23.94
CA ASP A 454 15.59 -2.67 -23.97
C ASP A 454 16.54 -3.48 -23.07
N LEU A 455 16.12 -3.78 -21.83
CA LEU A 455 16.90 -4.59 -20.89
C LEU A 455 17.21 -5.99 -21.45
N LEU A 456 16.23 -6.61 -22.11
CA LEU A 456 16.29 -7.99 -22.58
C LEU A 456 16.60 -8.11 -24.08
N SER A 457 17.09 -7.04 -24.70
CA SER A 457 17.64 -7.03 -26.05
C SER A 457 19.00 -7.75 -26.11
N GLY A 458 19.33 -8.37 -27.25
CA GLY A 458 20.58 -9.10 -27.44
C GLY A 458 20.58 -10.53 -26.86
N ASP A 459 21.78 -11.08 -26.56
CA ASP A 459 21.97 -12.46 -26.08
C ASP A 459 21.86 -12.56 -24.54
N VAL A 460 20.68 -12.24 -24.01
CA VAL A 460 20.43 -12.29 -22.57
C VAL A 460 20.17 -13.72 -22.09
N LYS A 461 20.95 -14.14 -21.07
CA LYS A 461 20.87 -15.47 -20.46
C LYS A 461 20.45 -15.38 -18.99
N VAL A 462 19.45 -16.19 -18.62
CA VAL A 462 19.03 -16.32 -17.22
C VAL A 462 19.73 -17.50 -16.55
N ARG A 463 20.41 -17.21 -15.45
CA ARG A 463 21.09 -18.19 -14.59
C ARG A 463 20.38 -18.31 -13.24
N GLY A 464 20.72 -19.36 -12.49
CA GLY A 464 20.15 -19.64 -11.18
C GLY A 464 18.97 -20.62 -11.21
N ARG A 465 18.63 -21.12 -10.00
CA ARG A 465 17.49 -22.00 -9.77
C ARG A 465 16.30 -21.17 -9.35
N TYR A 466 15.13 -21.47 -9.89
CA TYR A 466 13.90 -20.82 -9.47
C TYR A 466 13.68 -20.96 -7.96
N PRO A 467 13.28 -19.90 -7.24
CA PRO A 467 12.97 -18.54 -7.71
C PRO A 467 14.16 -17.56 -7.69
N LYS A 468 15.39 -18.02 -7.40
CA LYS A 468 16.61 -17.21 -7.37
C LYS A 468 17.22 -17.10 -8.77
N MET A 469 16.61 -16.31 -9.63
CA MET A 469 17.04 -16.09 -11.02
C MET A 469 17.75 -14.76 -11.19
N THR A 470 18.72 -14.74 -12.11
CA THR A 470 19.51 -13.55 -12.46
C THR A 470 19.71 -13.53 -13.97
N ALA A 471 19.49 -12.38 -14.61
CA ALA A 471 19.72 -12.19 -16.04
C ALA A 471 21.08 -11.52 -16.29
N PHE A 472 21.77 -12.03 -17.32
CA PHE A 472 23.08 -11.55 -17.75
C PHE A 472 23.06 -11.23 -19.23
N ASP A 473 23.72 -10.15 -19.61
CA ASP A 473 24.12 -9.87 -20.99
C ASP A 473 25.64 -10.05 -21.09
N GLY A 474 26.08 -11.07 -21.84
CA GLY A 474 27.47 -11.52 -21.82
C GLY A 474 27.96 -11.88 -20.41
N LYS A 475 28.87 -11.05 -19.86
CA LYS A 475 29.41 -11.18 -18.50
C LYS A 475 28.72 -10.26 -17.48
N ASN A 476 27.95 -9.28 -17.95
CA ASN A 476 27.38 -8.23 -17.11
C ASN A 476 26.05 -8.71 -16.55
N GLN A 477 25.89 -8.62 -15.23
CA GLN A 477 24.60 -8.85 -14.60
C GLN A 477 23.72 -7.64 -14.88
N ILE A 478 22.50 -7.83 -15.38
CA ILE A 478 21.57 -6.73 -15.71
C ILE A 478 20.37 -6.66 -14.76
N LEU A 479 19.85 -7.82 -14.33
CA LEU A 479 18.69 -7.92 -13.45
C LEU A 479 18.85 -9.08 -12.49
N LYS A 480 18.27 -8.95 -11.29
CA LYS A 480 18.25 -10.01 -10.29
C LYS A 480 16.90 -10.06 -9.58
N VAL A 481 16.37 -11.25 -9.35
CA VAL A 481 15.14 -11.41 -8.54
C VAL A 481 15.41 -11.05 -7.08
N ASN A 482 14.69 -10.04 -6.60
CA ASN A 482 14.64 -9.62 -5.20
C ASN A 482 13.45 -10.29 -4.51
N ARG A 483 13.69 -11.48 -3.94
CA ARG A 483 12.62 -12.26 -3.30
C ARG A 483 11.98 -11.54 -2.10
N PRO A 484 12.74 -10.89 -1.19
CA PRO A 484 12.12 -10.17 -0.08
C PRO A 484 11.12 -9.10 -0.50
N TYR A 485 11.32 -8.42 -1.64
CA TYR A 485 10.36 -7.42 -2.13
C TYR A 485 9.34 -7.97 -3.13
N GLY A 486 9.55 -9.19 -3.64
CA GLY A 486 8.80 -9.70 -4.78
C GLY A 486 8.97 -8.83 -6.03
N SER A 487 10.21 -8.46 -6.36
CA SER A 487 10.52 -7.57 -7.48
C SER A 487 11.83 -7.96 -8.18
N LEU A 488 12.27 -7.15 -9.14
CA LEU A 488 13.60 -7.19 -9.73
C LEU A 488 14.45 -6.02 -9.20
N ASP A 489 15.69 -6.33 -8.86
CA ASP A 489 16.75 -5.33 -8.72
C ASP A 489 17.39 -5.10 -10.09
N LEU A 490 17.61 -3.84 -10.43
CA LEU A 490 18.35 -3.39 -11.61
C LEU A 490 19.82 -3.22 -11.23
N THR A 491 20.74 -3.51 -12.14
CA THR A 491 22.15 -3.15 -11.96
C THR A 491 22.49 -1.92 -12.78
N ILE A 492 23.64 -1.30 -12.51
CA ILE A 492 24.09 -0.15 -13.31
C ILE A 492 24.34 -0.51 -14.78
N ASP A 493 24.79 -1.74 -15.06
CA ASP A 493 24.95 -2.21 -16.44
C ASP A 493 23.61 -2.50 -17.11
N GLY A 494 22.60 -2.93 -16.35
CA GLY A 494 21.22 -3.00 -16.83
C GLY A 494 20.64 -1.62 -17.13
N ALA A 495 20.86 -0.64 -16.24
CA ALA A 495 20.40 0.73 -16.45
C ALA A 495 20.99 1.38 -17.71
N LEU A 496 22.26 1.09 -18.02
CA LEU A 496 22.91 1.56 -19.24
C LEU A 496 22.31 0.98 -20.54
N LYS A 497 21.54 -0.11 -20.46
CA LYS A 497 20.85 -0.67 -21.63
C LYS A 497 19.53 0.04 -21.95
N ILE A 498 18.95 0.72 -20.99
CA ILE A 498 17.64 1.36 -21.15
C ILE A 498 17.83 2.59 -22.05
N LYS A 499 17.08 2.66 -23.15
CA LYS A 499 17.16 3.82 -24.04
C LYS A 499 16.52 5.02 -23.35
N ARG A 500 17.22 6.14 -23.36
CA ARG A 500 16.87 7.37 -22.65
C ARG A 500 15.71 8.17 -23.26
N ASN A 501 14.92 7.55 -24.12
CA ASN A 501 13.76 8.19 -24.75
C ASN A 501 12.46 7.94 -23.96
N SER A 502 12.53 7.24 -22.82
CA SER A 502 11.44 7.07 -21.86
C SER A 502 11.80 7.87 -20.62
N ASP A 503 10.92 8.79 -20.22
CA ASP A 503 11.04 9.48 -18.93
C ASP A 503 10.67 8.56 -17.75
N ASP A 504 10.12 7.36 -18.03
CA ASP A 504 9.69 6.39 -17.04
C ASP A 504 10.82 6.01 -16.05
N TYR A 505 10.55 6.12 -14.74
CA TYR A 505 11.48 5.83 -13.64
C TYR A 505 12.77 6.68 -13.63
N SER A 506 12.81 7.78 -14.39
CA SER A 506 13.94 8.70 -14.42
C SER A 506 13.85 9.76 -13.32
N VAL A 507 15.01 10.18 -12.82
CA VAL A 507 15.16 11.31 -11.89
C VAL A 507 16.35 12.16 -12.33
N GLU A 508 16.11 13.42 -12.67
CA GLU A 508 17.16 14.39 -12.93
C GLU A 508 17.68 14.95 -11.61
N ILE A 509 18.99 14.93 -11.41
CA ILE A 509 19.65 15.49 -10.22
C ILE A 509 20.62 16.60 -10.59
N ASP A 510 20.88 17.49 -9.63
CA ASP A 510 21.80 18.61 -9.79
C ASP A 510 23.28 18.14 -9.95
N ASP A 511 24.20 19.09 -10.12
CA ASP A 511 25.58 18.87 -10.54
C ASP A 511 26.51 18.31 -9.44
N PHE A 512 26.21 17.11 -8.96
CA PHE A 512 27.02 16.41 -7.95
C PHE A 512 27.12 14.90 -8.20
N VAL A 513 28.05 14.27 -7.46
CA VAL A 513 28.20 12.82 -7.39
C VAL A 513 27.72 12.36 -6.01
N PRO A 514 26.60 11.65 -5.90
CA PRO A 514 26.10 11.16 -4.62
C PRO A 514 27.12 10.27 -3.90
N THR A 515 27.44 10.58 -2.63
CA THR A 515 28.24 9.74 -1.72
C THR A 515 27.38 8.96 -0.72
N GLY A 516 26.09 9.31 -0.63
CA GLY A 516 25.07 8.67 0.20
C GLY A 516 23.71 8.77 -0.49
N ASP A 517 22.67 9.07 0.27
CA ASP A 517 21.34 9.29 -0.30
C ASP A 517 21.27 10.59 -1.11
N VAL A 518 20.44 10.62 -2.15
CA VAL A 518 20.02 11.86 -2.82
C VAL A 518 18.87 12.46 -2.03
N PHE A 519 18.99 13.74 -1.64
CA PHE A 519 17.95 14.49 -0.96
C PHE A 519 17.06 15.22 -1.96
N ALA A 520 15.80 15.47 -1.61
CA ALA A 520 14.82 16.13 -2.49
C ALA A 520 15.30 17.48 -3.04
N VAL A 521 16.02 18.27 -2.23
CA VAL A 521 16.65 19.53 -2.66
C VAL A 521 17.63 19.39 -3.84
N GLY A 522 18.21 18.21 -4.04
CA GLY A 522 19.11 17.92 -5.15
C GLY A 522 18.43 17.30 -6.37
N VAL A 523 17.10 17.17 -6.37
CA VAL A 523 16.30 16.65 -7.49
C VAL A 523 15.75 17.83 -8.29
N LEU A 524 16.00 17.82 -9.60
CA LEU A 524 15.54 18.85 -10.53
C LEU A 524 14.22 18.46 -11.21
N ASP A 525 14.11 17.19 -11.62
CA ASP A 525 12.92 16.61 -12.22
C ASP A 525 12.79 15.12 -11.89
N ALA A 526 11.58 14.56 -11.93
CA ALA A 526 11.31 13.18 -11.57
C ALA A 526 9.97 12.71 -12.16
N ASP A 527 9.97 11.50 -12.72
CA ASP A 527 8.77 10.88 -13.25
C ASP A 527 7.63 10.79 -12.20
N GLU A 528 6.48 11.39 -12.50
CA GLU A 528 5.28 11.36 -11.65
C GLU A 528 4.77 9.94 -11.39
N GLY A 529 5.11 8.98 -12.25
CA GLY A 529 4.83 7.55 -12.13
C GLY A 529 5.59 6.85 -11.00
N ILE A 530 6.70 7.43 -10.52
CA ILE A 530 7.52 6.87 -9.45
C ILE A 530 6.71 6.77 -8.15
N ARG A 531 6.77 5.60 -7.51
CA ARG A 531 6.22 5.35 -6.18
C ARG A 531 7.33 5.01 -5.19
N PRO A 532 7.07 5.16 -3.87
CA PRO A 532 8.02 4.70 -2.87
C PRO A 532 8.41 3.22 -3.09
N ASN A 533 9.66 2.88 -2.82
CA ASN A 533 10.32 1.60 -3.07
C ASN A 533 10.56 1.20 -4.54
N ASP A 534 10.12 1.99 -5.53
CA ASP A 534 10.49 1.74 -6.92
C ASP A 534 12.00 1.87 -7.11
N ILE A 535 12.53 1.11 -8.06
CA ILE A 535 13.89 1.31 -8.56
C ILE A 535 13.85 2.47 -9.54
N VAL A 536 14.72 3.45 -9.33
CA VAL A 536 14.84 4.67 -10.15
C VAL A 536 16.23 4.77 -10.74
N ILE A 537 16.30 5.41 -11.90
CA ILE A 537 17.54 5.74 -12.60
C ILE A 537 17.73 7.24 -12.44
N PHE A 538 18.80 7.64 -11.74
CA PHE A 538 19.09 9.06 -11.56
C PHE A 538 20.24 9.49 -12.46
N GLU A 539 20.15 10.72 -12.96
CA GLU A 539 21.13 11.27 -13.88
C GLU A 539 21.32 12.76 -13.64
N GLY A 540 22.58 13.20 -13.57
CA GLY A 540 22.97 14.60 -13.55
C GLY A 540 24.14 14.85 -14.50
N LYS A 541 24.69 16.06 -14.51
CA LYS A 541 25.84 16.40 -15.38
C LYS A 541 27.09 15.56 -15.07
N ARG A 542 27.35 15.30 -13.78
CA ARG A 542 28.55 14.58 -13.31
C ARG A 542 28.34 13.12 -12.91
N SER A 543 27.09 12.65 -12.87
CA SER A 543 26.81 11.31 -12.38
C SER A 543 25.64 10.63 -13.10
N PHE A 544 25.68 9.30 -13.11
CA PHE A 544 24.60 8.43 -13.55
C PHE A 544 24.53 7.26 -12.58
N GLY A 545 23.35 6.90 -12.12
CA GLY A 545 23.23 5.82 -11.17
C GLY A 545 21.83 5.27 -11.02
N ILE A 546 21.73 4.32 -10.10
CA ILE A 546 20.48 3.67 -9.74
C ILE A 546 20.30 3.72 -8.23
N GLY A 547 19.04 3.77 -7.83
CA GLY A 547 18.69 3.71 -6.42
C GLY A 547 17.25 3.32 -6.22
N ARG A 548 16.84 3.35 -4.96
CA ARG A 548 15.47 3.08 -4.57
C ARG A 548 14.80 4.36 -4.10
N ALA A 549 13.66 4.68 -4.68
CA ALA A 549 12.83 5.80 -4.28
C ALA A 549 12.38 5.63 -2.81
N LYS A 550 12.52 6.70 -2.03
CA LYS A 550 11.99 6.79 -0.65
C LYS A 550 10.71 7.62 -0.56
N MET A 551 10.38 8.35 -1.62
CA MET A 551 9.16 9.14 -1.79
C MET A 551 8.66 9.00 -3.23
N ALA A 552 7.43 9.43 -3.50
CA ALA A 552 6.90 9.41 -4.87
C ALA A 552 7.55 10.52 -5.73
N GLY A 553 7.52 10.38 -7.06
CA GLY A 553 8.17 11.36 -7.97
C GLY A 553 7.68 12.79 -7.75
N TRP A 554 6.36 12.98 -7.66
CA TRP A 554 5.75 14.28 -7.35
C TRP A 554 6.21 14.87 -6.01
N GLU A 555 6.62 14.03 -5.05
CA GLU A 555 7.16 14.49 -3.76
C GLU A 555 8.62 14.89 -3.87
N MET A 556 9.40 14.22 -4.73
CA MET A 556 10.80 14.57 -4.97
C MET A 556 10.93 16.02 -5.46
N ILE A 557 9.97 16.47 -6.26
CA ILE A 557 9.92 17.84 -6.82
C ILE A 557 9.37 18.86 -5.83
N ARG A 558 8.33 18.49 -5.08
CA ARG A 558 7.63 19.43 -4.20
C ARG A 558 8.27 19.56 -2.82
N ALA A 559 9.02 18.56 -2.35
CA ALA A 559 9.65 18.58 -1.04
C ALA A 559 10.93 19.41 -1.07
N LYS A 560 11.13 20.27 -0.06
CA LYS A 560 12.40 21.01 0.09
C LYS A 560 13.46 20.24 0.89
N ARG A 561 13.10 19.07 1.42
CA ARG A 561 13.95 18.27 2.32
C ARG A 561 13.56 16.80 2.34
N GLY A 562 14.37 16.01 3.03
CA GLY A 562 14.18 14.57 3.16
C GLY A 562 14.90 13.78 2.06
N SER A 563 15.23 12.55 2.39
CA SER A 563 15.93 11.64 1.47
C SER A 563 14.98 11.15 0.39
N ALA A 564 15.25 11.50 -0.88
CA ALA A 564 14.45 11.13 -2.05
C ALA A 564 14.83 9.76 -2.61
N ILE A 565 16.13 9.48 -2.73
CA ILE A 565 16.64 8.22 -3.28
C ILE A 565 17.69 7.63 -2.35
N ARG A 566 17.52 6.36 -2.00
CA ARG A 566 18.62 5.55 -1.46
C ARG A 566 19.48 5.06 -2.61
N VAL A 567 20.68 5.61 -2.75
CA VAL A 567 21.60 5.24 -3.83
C VAL A 567 22.08 3.80 -3.65
N GLU A 568 22.00 2.99 -4.70
CA GLU A 568 22.49 1.62 -4.73
C GLU A 568 23.80 1.51 -5.52
N SER A 569 23.94 2.28 -6.61
CA SER A 569 25.17 2.34 -7.41
C SER A 569 25.25 3.66 -8.18
N VAL A 570 26.47 4.18 -8.38
CA VAL A 570 26.74 5.42 -9.12
C VAL A 570 28.00 5.29 -9.96
N LYS A 571 27.98 5.85 -11.16
CA LYS A 571 29.13 6.09 -12.05
C LYS A 571 29.34 7.59 -12.19
N VAL A 572 30.60 8.02 -12.16
CA VAL A 572 30.99 9.39 -12.51
C VAL A 572 31.00 9.49 -14.04
N LYS A 573 30.48 10.60 -14.57
CA LYS A 573 30.49 10.90 -15.99
C LYS A 573 31.74 11.65 -16.41
#